data_AF-A0AAW8FL72-F1
#
_entry.id   AF-A0AAW8FL72-F1
#
_cell.length_a   1.000
_cell.length_b   1.000
_cell.length_c   1.000
_cell.angle_alpha   90.00
_cell.angle_beta   90.00
_cell.angle_gamma   90.00
#
_symmetry.space_group_name_H-M   'P 1'
#
loop_
_entity.id
_entity.type
_entity.pdbx_description
1 polymer ?
#
loop_
_entity_poly.entity_id
_entity_poly.type
_entity_poly.pdbx_seq_one_letter_code
_entity_poly.pdbx_strand_id
1 'polypeptide(L)'
;MRMMQARAVGGHAMGAARDLRGAARHAAYAAGQAAVVAHVAAHELGAAAYAIKAARAAAPKDESEAAGRLECQWQRDQLPRAIRELVLDDQRLRNDICWSVFDC
;
A
#
# COMPACT_ATOMS: atom_id res chain seq x y z
N MET A 1 -8.31 -17.36 6.00
CA MET A 1 -8.67 -16.52 7.16
C MET A 1 -10.16 -16.22 7.11
N ARG A 2 -10.91 -16.25 8.21
CA ARG A 2 -12.35 -15.90 8.18
C ARG A 2 -12.54 -14.39 8.08
N MET A 3 -13.61 -13.93 7.42
CA MET A 3 -13.87 -12.50 7.17
C MET A 3 -13.77 -11.63 8.43
N MET A 4 -14.37 -12.07 9.55
CA MET A 4 -14.30 -11.31 10.81
C MET A 4 -12.89 -11.25 11.41
N GLN A 5 -12.07 -12.29 11.19
CA GLN A 5 -10.68 -12.28 11.65
C GLN A 5 -9.87 -11.27 10.83
N ALA A 6 -10.04 -11.26 9.49
CA ALA A 6 -9.41 -10.30 8.58
C ALA A 6 -9.74 -8.84 8.97
N ARG A 7 -11.02 -8.57 9.25
CA ARG A 7 -11.46 -7.25 9.73
C ARG A 7 -10.81 -6.87 11.05
N ALA A 8 -10.73 -7.79 12.02
CA ALA A 8 -10.13 -7.52 13.32
C ALA A 8 -8.62 -7.21 13.23
N VAL A 9 -7.85 -8.04 12.51
CA VAL A 9 -6.41 -7.81 12.36
C VAL A 9 -6.10 -6.52 11.60
N GLY A 10 -6.89 -6.20 10.57
CA GLY A 10 -6.76 -4.93 9.87
C GLY A 10 -7.07 -3.73 10.76
N GLY A 11 -8.13 -3.82 11.57
CA GLY A 11 -8.47 -2.81 12.57
C GLY A 11 -7.36 -2.59 13.60
N HIS A 12 -6.72 -3.66 14.09
CA HIS A 12 -5.59 -3.55 15.02
C HIS A 12 -4.39 -2.84 14.39
N ALA A 13 -4.01 -3.19 13.15
CA ALA A 13 -2.90 -2.53 12.45
C ALA A 13 -3.19 -1.04 12.20
N MET A 14 -4.41 -0.70 11.76
CA MET A 14 -4.83 0.69 11.59
C MET A 14 -4.89 1.46 12.92
N GLY A 15 -5.26 0.78 14.01
CA GLY A 15 -5.22 1.33 15.37
C GLY A 15 -3.79 1.68 15.80
N ALA A 16 -2.85 0.75 15.62
CA ALA A 16 -1.44 0.97 15.95
C ALA A 16 -0.81 2.13 15.15
N ALA A 17 -1.22 2.33 13.89
CA ALA A 17 -0.72 3.42 13.05
C ALA A 17 -0.97 4.83 13.64
N ARG A 18 -1.98 5.00 14.51
CA ARG A 18 -2.38 6.30 15.08
C ARG A 18 -1.25 6.95 15.87
N ASP A 19 -0.57 6.17 16.70
CA ASP A 19 0.49 6.69 17.58
C ASP A 19 1.87 6.71 16.92
N LEU A 20 2.04 6.00 15.81
CA LEU A 20 3.28 5.97 15.03
C LEU A 20 3.49 7.24 14.19
N ARG A 21 4.69 7.44 13.66
CA ARG A 21 5.04 8.50 12.69
C ARG A 21 5.98 7.94 11.61
N GLY A 22 6.15 8.68 10.51
CA GLY A 22 7.06 8.31 9.42
C GLY A 22 6.78 6.94 8.81
N ALA A 23 7.83 6.22 8.44
CA ALA A 23 7.75 4.91 7.79
C ALA A 23 6.91 3.90 8.56
N ALA A 24 7.07 3.82 9.89
CA ALA A 24 6.34 2.86 10.73
C ALA A 24 4.81 3.05 10.66
N ARG A 25 4.35 4.31 10.64
CA ARG A 25 2.92 4.62 10.47
C ARG A 25 2.41 4.16 9.12
N HIS A 26 3.13 4.45 8.04
CA HIS A 26 2.73 4.08 6.69
C HIS A 26 2.73 2.56 6.51
N ALA A 27 3.72 1.85 7.04
CA ALA A 27 3.78 0.40 7.03
C ALA A 27 2.58 -0.22 7.79
N ALA A 28 2.21 0.34 8.95
CA ALA A 28 1.05 -0.12 9.70
C ALA A 28 -0.27 0.11 8.94
N TYR A 29 -0.43 1.24 8.25
CA TYR A 29 -1.57 1.45 7.36
C TYR A 29 -1.58 0.49 6.18
N ALA A 30 -0.44 0.24 5.54
CA ALA A 30 -0.32 -0.70 4.42
C ALA A 30 -0.74 -2.12 4.86
N ALA A 31 -0.22 -2.60 5.98
CA ALA A 31 -0.59 -3.89 6.56
C ALA A 31 -2.08 -3.96 6.92
N GLY A 32 -2.62 -2.89 7.49
CA GLY A 32 -4.04 -2.80 7.82
C GLY A 32 -4.95 -2.91 6.59
N GLN A 33 -4.60 -2.21 5.51
CA GLN A 33 -5.31 -2.26 4.23
C GLN A 33 -5.21 -3.66 3.60
N ALA A 34 -4.01 -4.24 3.55
CA ALA A 34 -3.78 -5.59 3.00
C ALA A 34 -4.62 -6.65 3.74
N ALA A 35 -4.70 -6.55 5.07
CA ALA A 35 -5.45 -7.49 5.89
C ALA A 35 -6.97 -7.45 5.63
N VAL A 36 -7.52 -6.32 5.18
CA VAL A 36 -8.96 -6.18 4.91
C VAL A 36 -9.33 -6.34 3.43
N VAL A 37 -8.38 -6.69 2.55
CA VAL A 37 -8.67 -7.00 1.12
C VAL A 37 -9.71 -8.11 0.98
N ALA A 38 -9.67 -9.12 1.86
CA ALA A 38 -10.65 -10.20 1.89
C ALA A 38 -12.08 -9.73 2.27
N HIS A 39 -12.21 -8.54 2.88
CA HIS A 39 -13.50 -7.90 3.16
C HIS A 39 -13.96 -7.04 1.99
N VAL A 40 -13.07 -6.21 1.44
CA VAL A 40 -13.34 -5.36 0.25
C VAL A 40 -12.06 -5.28 -0.59
N ALA A 41 -12.12 -5.76 -1.84
CA ALA A 41 -10.95 -5.86 -2.71
C ALA A 41 -10.26 -4.51 -2.97
N ALA A 42 -11.02 -3.41 -3.02
CA ALA A 42 -10.51 -2.05 -3.26
C ALA A 42 -9.47 -1.57 -2.23
N HIS A 43 -9.33 -2.25 -1.07
CA HIS A 43 -8.25 -1.97 -0.12
C HIS A 43 -6.85 -2.34 -0.65
N GLU A 44 -6.74 -3.13 -1.72
CA GLU A 44 -5.46 -3.47 -2.33
C GLU A 44 -4.67 -2.24 -2.76
N LEU A 45 -5.36 -1.26 -3.37
CA LEU A 45 -4.74 -0.03 -3.87
C LEU A 45 -4.17 0.80 -2.72
N GLY A 46 -4.94 0.93 -1.63
CA GLY A 46 -4.49 1.61 -0.42
C GLY A 46 -3.30 0.91 0.23
N ALA A 47 -3.27 -0.43 0.22
CA ALA A 47 -2.14 -1.19 0.73
C ALA A 47 -0.85 -0.89 -0.05
N ALA A 48 -0.93 -0.95 -1.38
CA ALA A 48 0.18 -0.64 -2.29
C ALA A 48 0.69 0.80 -2.12
N ALA A 49 -0.24 1.78 -2.10
CA ALA A 49 0.10 3.19 -1.97
C ALA A 49 0.78 3.53 -0.63
N TYR A 50 0.27 2.98 0.48
CA TYR A 50 0.89 3.20 1.79
C TYR A 50 2.24 2.50 1.93
N ALA A 51 2.44 1.33 1.30
CA ALA A 51 3.74 0.67 1.26
C ALA A 51 4.79 1.54 0.54
N ILE A 52 4.42 2.16 -0.60
CA ILE A 52 5.30 3.13 -1.28
C ILE A 52 5.63 4.32 -0.37
N LYS A 53 4.65 4.88 0.34
CA LYS A 53 4.90 5.95 1.32
C LYS A 53 5.79 5.52 2.48
N ALA A 54 5.71 4.26 2.90
CA ALA A 54 6.60 3.71 3.91
C ALA A 54 8.03 3.66 3.40
N ALA A 55 8.25 3.18 2.17
CA ALA A 55 9.56 3.17 1.53
C ALA A 55 10.14 4.58 1.38
N ARG A 56 9.35 5.54 0.87
CA ARG A 56 9.76 6.95 0.75
C ARG A 56 10.16 7.56 2.09
N ALA A 57 9.42 7.25 3.16
CA ALA A 57 9.67 7.78 4.50
C ALA A 57 10.81 7.07 5.25
N ALA A 58 11.23 5.89 4.81
CA ALA A 58 12.36 5.16 5.38
C ALA A 58 13.70 5.56 4.76
N ALA A 59 13.66 6.08 3.52
CA ALA A 59 14.85 6.51 2.79
C ALA A 59 15.36 7.90 3.21
N PRO A 60 16.66 8.19 2.99
CA PRO A 60 17.18 9.55 3.02
C PRO A 60 16.35 10.51 2.14
N LYS A 61 16.31 11.79 2.51
CA LYS A 61 15.41 12.77 1.87
C LYS A 61 15.68 12.92 0.36
N ASP A 62 16.93 12.87 -0.04
CA ASP A 62 17.40 12.94 -1.42
C ASP A 62 17.13 11.67 -2.25
N GLU A 63 16.96 10.53 -1.58
CA GLU A 63 16.64 9.25 -2.21
C GLU A 63 15.14 8.90 -2.13
N SER A 64 14.35 9.66 -1.37
CA SER A 64 12.95 9.37 -1.05
C SER A 64 12.09 9.04 -2.28
N GLU A 65 12.14 9.87 -3.32
CA GLU A 65 11.38 9.63 -4.56
C GLU A 65 11.88 8.42 -5.34
N ALA A 66 13.20 8.17 -5.35
CA ALA A 66 13.77 6.99 -6.00
C ALA A 66 13.35 5.70 -5.30
N ALA A 67 13.38 5.68 -3.96
CA ALA A 67 12.89 4.56 -3.15
C ALA A 67 11.41 4.28 -3.43
N GLY A 68 10.59 5.33 -3.59
CA GLY A 68 9.18 5.18 -3.95
C GLY A 68 8.96 4.54 -5.32
N ARG A 69 9.73 4.96 -6.34
CA ARG A 69 9.66 4.36 -7.69
C ARG A 69 10.13 2.91 -7.71
N LEU A 70 11.19 2.60 -6.96
CA LEU A 70 11.69 1.22 -6.82
C LEU A 70 10.65 0.30 -6.17
N GLU A 71 10.00 0.76 -5.09
CA GLU A 71 8.92 0.01 -4.44
C GLU A 71 7.71 -0.18 -5.37
N CYS A 72 7.30 0.86 -6.11
CA CYS A 72 6.25 0.79 -7.12
C CYS A 72 6.55 -0.26 -8.21
N GLN A 73 7.77 -0.23 -8.77
CA GLN A 73 8.19 -1.18 -9.79
C GLN A 73 8.27 -2.60 -9.23
N TRP A 74 8.83 -2.77 -8.03
CA TRP A 74 8.91 -4.07 -7.36
C TRP A 74 7.52 -4.67 -7.13
N GLN A 75 6.56 -3.88 -6.64
CA GLN A 75 5.18 -4.34 -6.46
C GLN A 75 4.55 -4.80 -7.79
N ARG A 76 4.77 -4.06 -8.88
CA ARG A 76 4.28 -4.42 -10.22
C ARG A 76 4.90 -5.72 -10.74
N ASP A 77 6.16 -5.97 -10.43
CA ASP A 77 6.86 -7.19 -10.84
C ASP A 77 6.37 -8.43 -10.09
N GLN A 78 5.84 -8.24 -8.88
CA GLN A 78 5.20 -9.30 -8.10
C GLN A 78 3.77 -9.64 -8.57
N LEU A 79 3.17 -8.87 -9.48
CA LEU A 79 1.78 -9.08 -9.92
C LEU A 79 1.64 -10.36 -10.76
N PRO A 80 0.73 -11.28 -10.40
CA PRO A 80 0.38 -12.40 -11.24
C PRO A 80 -0.15 -11.94 -12.59
N ARG A 81 0.30 -12.57 -13.68
CA ARG A 81 -0.08 -12.22 -15.06
C ARG A 81 -1.59 -12.09 -15.26
N ALA A 82 -2.38 -12.93 -14.61
CA ALA A 82 -3.84 -12.97 -14.74
C ALA A 82 -4.56 -11.70 -14.24
N ILE A 83 -3.96 -10.94 -13.32
CA ILE A 83 -4.58 -9.73 -12.75
C ILE A 83 -3.75 -8.46 -12.99
N ARG A 84 -2.58 -8.58 -13.63
CA ARG A 84 -1.62 -7.47 -13.79
C ARG A 84 -2.27 -6.26 -14.46
N GLU A 85 -2.96 -6.45 -15.57
CA GLU A 85 -3.61 -5.34 -16.30
C GLU A 85 -4.69 -4.67 -15.45
N LEU A 86 -5.52 -5.44 -14.75
CA LEU A 86 -6.57 -4.92 -13.87
C LEU A 86 -6.00 -4.03 -12.75
N VAL A 87 -4.91 -4.48 -12.12
CA VAL A 87 -4.25 -3.70 -11.05
C VAL A 87 -3.59 -2.45 -11.61
N LEU A 88 -2.92 -2.53 -12.76
CA LEU A 88 -2.27 -1.36 -13.38
C LEU A 88 -3.29 -0.31 -13.84
N ASP A 89 -4.41 -0.74 -14.41
CA ASP A 89 -5.50 0.17 -14.76
C ASP A 89 -6.10 0.84 -13.54
N ASP A 90 -6.26 0.10 -12.44
CA ASP A 90 -6.74 0.65 -11.19
C ASP A 90 -5.79 1.69 -10.57
N GLN A 91 -4.49 1.36 -10.55
CA GLN A 91 -3.43 2.28 -10.15
C GLN A 91 -3.47 3.57 -10.97
N ARG A 92 -3.66 3.48 -12.29
CA ARG A 92 -3.74 4.64 -13.18
C ARG A 92 -5.00 5.47 -12.96
N LEU A 93 -6.16 4.84 -12.85
CA LEU A 93 -7.46 5.51 -12.71
C LEU A 93 -7.62 6.24 -11.37
N ARG A 94 -6.98 5.73 -10.31
CA ARG A 94 -7.14 6.21 -8.93
C ARG A 94 -5.84 6.75 -8.33
N ASN A 95 -4.86 7.08 -9.15
CA ASN A 95 -3.56 7.55 -8.67
C ASN A 95 -3.67 8.89 -7.92
N ASP A 96 -4.60 9.75 -8.34
CA ASP A 96 -4.86 11.06 -7.75
C ASP A 96 -5.25 10.96 -6.26
N ILE A 97 -6.16 10.05 -5.92
CA ILE A 97 -6.55 9.78 -4.53
C ILE A 97 -5.46 9.04 -3.74
N CYS A 98 -4.47 8.49 -4.44
CA CYS A 98 -3.30 7.81 -3.88
C CYS A 98 -2.04 8.68 -3.94
N TRP A 99 -2.17 10.00 -4.03
CA TRP A 99 -1.04 10.94 -3.99
C TRP A 99 -0.01 10.78 -5.13
N SER A 100 -0.43 10.29 -6.29
CA SER A 100 0.43 10.09 -7.46
C SER A 100 1.62 9.15 -7.23
N VAL A 101 1.55 8.28 -6.21
CA VAL A 101 2.68 7.41 -5.84
C VAL A 101 2.95 6.31 -6.86
N PHE A 102 2.01 6.02 -7.77
CA PHE A 102 2.15 5.04 -8.84
C PHE A 102 2.78 5.59 -10.12
N ASP A 103 3.25 6.85 -10.13
CA ASP A 103 4.02 7.42 -11.25
C ASP A 103 5.47 6.91 -11.21
N CYS A 104 5.59 5.61 -11.49
CA CYS A 104 6.79 4.91 -11.90
C CYS A 104 6.58 4.42 -13.35
#